data_AF-A0A934VEU8-F1
#
_entry.id   AF-A0A934VEU8-F1
#
_cell.length_a   1.000
_cell.length_b   1.000
_cell.length_c   1.000
_cell.angle_alpha   90.00
_cell.angle_beta   90.00
_cell.angle_gamma   90.00
#
_symmetry.space_group_name_H-M   'P 1'
#
loop_
_entity.id
_entity.type
_entity.pdbx_description
1 polymer ?
#
loop_
_entity_poly.entity_id
_entity_poly.type
_entity_poly.pdbx_seq_one_letter_code
_entity_poly.pdbx_strand_id
1 'polypeptide(L)'
;MEIPFVVTPRKDTGLFNSKIAIWLFLASEVMLFGGLFSAYVFLRIGADYPWPERTLPVLPGLLNTFILIASSVTVVFAWASLKMRQWAKFQLFMGITVACAAIFMVFKGIEYNVKFHHQAARLADYSVVEGHIDYERAHDEQAHGDDHGHGGEKIKDAMGNTVEANRHRIEVSEVTFDLARYYKPWVETMLAEAEAQGVQLTLATGFDLNRPGIAETDEDKVVAEGEALSLDLLAKLRDAHLENRGFNAKKRTAYLREAWSIKKAEVKEKNLLGEAAFASEFPKAFELSPEERDKAYARWKAGMRARMATDVSIASVKMADGSFEDVKLKDKTYTEIALPEAPAVTFKASKPLLVRYKSHDVITDYAVGNTDIALRDGTALKGEYADSAMHFHYVDGIDFQHLVMIAEEKNQDPLVAIAESWLVKENPIVAELWEKHQKAVGQLEKNLTEHYGFEKDGVTPKRVPTHKDRYRMGWQEIAYYMETPLDQVEVGEGKFSPPKVTMKLSEHFKGPNYEIRKFPHIVVPREEVALDSKFTPKWNTYYAIYFTITGLHGLHVIGGAIVLGYYLFFGRKMYLSNPEWLANRVEVGGLFWHFVDLVWIFAFPIFYLM
;
A
#
# COMPACT_ATOMS: atom_id res chain seq x y z
N MET A 1 36.43 -0.29 35.48
CA MET A 1 36.47 -1.68 35.00
C MET A 1 36.88 -1.62 33.54
N GLU A 2 38.10 -2.04 33.21
CA GLU A 2 38.54 -2.13 31.81
C GLU A 2 37.94 -3.39 31.20
N ILE A 3 37.06 -3.23 30.22
CA ILE A 3 36.48 -4.36 29.50
C ILE A 3 37.51 -4.81 28.46
N PRO A 4 38.03 -6.04 28.53
CA PRO A 4 39.04 -6.52 27.59
C PRO A 4 38.53 -6.46 26.15
N PHE A 5 39.44 -6.18 25.21
CA PHE A 5 39.17 -6.07 23.76
C PHE A 5 38.31 -4.87 23.31
N VAL A 6 37.94 -3.99 24.24
CA VAL A 6 37.35 -2.67 23.96
C VAL A 6 38.42 -1.57 23.97
N VAL A 7 39.40 -1.68 24.87
CA VAL A 7 40.50 -0.72 25.04
C VAL A 7 41.84 -1.17 24.44
N THR A 8 42.00 -2.48 24.22
CA THR A 8 43.18 -3.09 23.58
C THR A 8 42.76 -3.93 22.39
N PRO A 9 43.51 -3.98 21.28
CA PRO A 9 43.19 -4.86 20.16
C PRO A 9 43.30 -6.33 20.56
N ARG A 10 42.52 -7.18 19.89
CA ARG A 10 42.62 -8.64 19.96
C ARG A 10 43.99 -9.11 19.46
N LYS A 11 44.60 -10.09 20.13
CA LYS A 11 45.94 -10.60 19.75
C LYS A 11 45.92 -11.42 18.45
N ASP A 12 44.81 -12.08 18.19
CA ASP A 12 44.54 -12.93 17.04
C ASP A 12 44.25 -12.11 15.76
N THR A 13 43.45 -11.05 15.86
CA THR A 13 43.00 -10.28 14.69
C THR A 13 43.58 -8.87 14.60
N GLY A 14 44.19 -8.35 15.67
CA GLY A 14 44.63 -6.95 15.75
C GLY A 14 43.48 -5.93 15.82
N LEU A 15 42.23 -6.37 15.91
CA LEU A 15 41.04 -5.51 15.86
C LEU A 15 40.38 -5.35 17.24
N PHE A 16 39.68 -4.23 17.42
CA PHE A 16 38.81 -4.01 18.58
C PHE A 16 37.47 -4.73 18.39
N ASN A 17 36.83 -5.17 19.48
CA ASN A 17 35.51 -5.79 19.43
C ASN A 17 34.46 -4.88 18.75
N SER A 18 34.54 -3.57 18.96
CA SER A 18 33.65 -2.60 18.31
C SER A 18 33.81 -2.56 16.79
N LYS A 19 35.03 -2.75 16.28
CA LYS A 19 35.28 -2.85 14.83
C LYS A 19 34.68 -4.13 14.25
N ILE A 20 34.85 -5.27 14.92
CA ILE A 20 34.24 -6.52 14.46
C ILE A 20 32.71 -6.43 14.49
N ALA A 21 32.14 -5.88 15.56
CA ALA A 21 30.70 -5.69 15.69
C ALA A 21 30.14 -4.78 14.59
N ILE A 22 30.80 -3.66 14.28
CA ILE A 22 30.32 -2.78 13.21
C ILE A 22 30.44 -3.46 11.84
N TRP A 23 31.51 -4.21 11.55
CA TRP A 23 31.61 -4.94 10.29
C TRP A 23 30.49 -5.97 10.11
N LEU A 24 30.16 -6.72 11.18
CA LEU A 24 29.05 -7.68 11.16
C LEU A 24 27.70 -6.98 10.96
N PHE A 25 27.48 -5.86 11.65
CA PHE A 25 26.28 -5.04 11.48
C PHE A 25 26.17 -4.46 10.06
N LEU A 26 27.26 -3.94 9.50
CA LEU A 26 27.29 -3.44 8.13
C LEU A 26 27.00 -4.54 7.12
N ALA A 27 27.51 -5.76 7.34
CA ALA A 27 27.20 -6.90 6.49
C ALA A 27 25.71 -7.26 6.54
N SER A 28 25.04 -7.20 7.70
CA SER A 28 23.59 -7.41 7.77
C SER A 28 22.80 -6.32 7.06
N GLU A 29 23.23 -5.06 7.16
CA GLU A 29 22.56 -3.96 6.45
C GLU A 29 22.73 -4.05 4.93
N VAL A 30 23.90 -4.47 4.44
CA VAL A 30 24.10 -4.77 3.00
C VAL A 30 23.11 -5.83 2.53
N MET A 31 22.86 -6.87 3.33
CA MET A 31 21.86 -7.89 2.98
C MET A 31 20.43 -7.34 3.01
N LEU A 32 20.09 -6.50 4.01
CA LEU A 32 18.77 -5.86 4.11
C LEU A 32 18.47 -4.98 2.89
N PHE A 33 19.35 -4.00 2.61
CA PHE A 33 19.17 -3.11 1.46
C PHE A 33 19.33 -3.85 0.12
N GLY A 34 20.23 -4.83 0.04
CA GLY A 34 20.40 -5.68 -1.14
C GLY A 34 19.12 -6.44 -1.50
N GLY A 35 18.43 -7.00 -0.50
CA GLY A 35 17.12 -7.63 -0.66
C GLY A 35 16.04 -6.66 -1.12
N LEU A 36 15.97 -5.47 -0.51
CA LEU A 36 15.01 -4.43 -0.89
C LEU A 36 15.25 -3.87 -2.30
N PHE A 37 16.50 -3.60 -2.68
CA PHE A 37 16.84 -3.15 -4.03
C PHE A 37 16.54 -4.23 -5.07
N SER A 38 16.82 -5.50 -4.76
CA SER A 38 16.47 -6.62 -5.64
C SER A 38 14.97 -6.72 -5.83
N ALA A 39 14.18 -6.59 -4.74
CA ALA A 39 12.72 -6.59 -4.81
C ALA A 39 12.20 -5.46 -5.72
N TYR A 40 12.78 -4.25 -5.64
CA TYR A 40 12.42 -3.16 -6.56
C TYR A 40 12.69 -3.52 -8.02
N VAL A 41 13.87 -4.08 -8.32
CA VAL A 41 14.22 -4.48 -9.68
C VAL A 41 13.26 -5.54 -10.21
N PHE A 42 12.90 -6.54 -9.41
CA PHE A 42 11.91 -7.54 -9.81
C PHE A 42 10.51 -6.95 -10.03
N LEU A 43 10.05 -6.09 -9.11
CA LEU A 43 8.76 -5.42 -9.26
C LEU A 43 8.70 -4.54 -10.51
N ARG A 44 9.80 -3.87 -10.84
CA ARG A 44 9.91 -3.06 -12.05
C ARG A 44 9.92 -3.89 -13.33
N ILE A 45 10.67 -4.98 -13.36
CA ILE A 45 10.75 -5.86 -14.54
C ILE A 45 9.42 -6.59 -14.79
N GLY A 46 8.71 -6.97 -13.72
CA GLY A 46 7.42 -7.65 -13.80
C GLY A 46 6.20 -6.72 -13.83
N ALA A 47 6.38 -5.42 -14.06
CA ALA A 47 5.26 -4.48 -14.13
C ALA A 47 4.63 -4.50 -15.53
N ASP A 48 3.34 -4.85 -15.59
CA ASP A 48 2.54 -4.89 -16.83
C ASP A 48 2.11 -3.48 -17.31
N TYR A 49 2.54 -2.42 -16.63
CA TYR A 49 2.27 -1.03 -17.00
C TYR A 49 3.57 -0.22 -16.94
N PRO A 50 3.65 0.95 -17.60
CA PRO A 50 4.82 1.82 -17.52
C PRO A 50 5.14 2.16 -16.07
N TRP A 51 6.16 1.48 -15.55
CA TRP A 51 6.66 1.72 -14.20
C TRP A 51 7.08 3.19 -14.11
N PRO A 52 6.76 3.93 -13.03
CA PRO A 52 7.01 5.37 -12.97
C PRO A 52 8.44 5.76 -13.36
N GLU A 53 8.62 6.42 -14.50
CA GLU A 53 9.94 6.83 -15.01
C GLU A 53 10.23 8.31 -14.76
N ARG A 54 11.29 8.59 -13.99
CA ARG A 54 11.75 9.95 -13.68
C ARG A 54 10.63 10.84 -13.13
N THR A 55 9.80 10.30 -12.26
CA THR A 55 8.74 11.03 -11.54
C THR A 55 9.28 11.86 -10.39
N LEU A 56 10.53 11.60 -9.97
CA LEU A 56 11.23 12.34 -8.94
C LEU A 56 12.14 13.43 -9.53
N PRO A 57 12.22 14.61 -8.90
CA PRO A 57 13.08 15.68 -9.38
C PRO A 57 14.56 15.30 -9.21
N VAL A 58 15.28 15.19 -10.32
CA VAL A 58 16.69 14.73 -10.33
C VAL A 58 17.61 15.68 -9.57
N LEU A 59 17.39 17.00 -9.68
CA LEU A 59 18.31 17.99 -9.12
C LEU A 59 18.39 17.95 -7.58
N PRO A 60 17.28 17.95 -6.80
CA PRO A 60 17.34 17.74 -5.35
C PRO A 60 18.01 16.42 -4.96
N GLY A 61 17.69 15.33 -5.67
CA GLY A 61 18.32 14.03 -5.44
C GLY A 61 19.83 14.08 -5.64
N LEU A 62 20.29 14.72 -6.72
CA LEU A 62 21.70 14.90 -7.05
C LEU A 62 22.43 15.77 -6.03
N LEU A 63 21.83 16.90 -5.62
CA LEU A 63 22.38 17.77 -4.58
C LEU A 63 22.53 17.02 -3.25
N ASN A 64 21.52 16.24 -2.86
CA ASN A 64 21.58 15.39 -1.68
C ASN A 64 22.70 14.34 -1.77
N THR A 65 22.91 13.74 -2.94
CA THR A 65 24.03 12.82 -3.18
C THR A 65 25.38 13.51 -2.97
N PHE A 66 25.57 14.73 -3.50
CA PHE A 66 26.80 15.48 -3.27
C PHE A 66 26.98 15.88 -1.81
N ILE A 67 25.91 16.28 -1.11
CA ILE A 67 25.94 16.64 0.31
C ILE A 67 26.41 15.46 1.15
N LEU A 68 25.85 14.26 0.92
CA LEU A 68 26.22 13.06 1.65
C LEU A 68 27.68 12.64 1.36
N ILE A 69 28.08 12.57 0.09
CA ILE A 69 29.47 12.23 -0.27
C ILE A 69 30.48 13.22 0.33
N ALA A 70 30.17 14.53 0.28
CA ALA A 70 31.01 15.54 0.91
C ALA A 70 31.07 15.36 2.44
N SER A 71 29.94 15.01 3.07
CA SER A 71 29.88 14.76 4.50
C SER A 71 30.79 13.59 4.92
N SER A 72 30.86 12.52 4.12
CA SER A 72 31.81 11.41 4.32
C SER A 72 33.26 11.89 4.41
N VAL A 73 33.69 12.75 3.49
CA VAL A 73 35.06 13.29 3.50
C VAL A 73 35.32 14.08 4.79
N THR A 74 34.34 14.84 5.26
CA THR A 74 34.48 15.60 6.51
C THR A 74 34.61 14.71 7.74
N VAL A 75 33.97 13.53 7.78
CA VAL A 75 34.17 12.55 8.87
C VAL A 75 35.61 12.05 8.93
N VAL A 76 36.22 11.77 7.78
CA VAL A 76 37.64 11.37 7.70
C VAL A 76 38.54 12.47 8.24
N PHE A 77 38.28 13.73 7.88
CA PHE A 77 39.05 14.86 8.40
C PHE A 77 38.81 15.11 9.89
N ALA A 78 37.61 14.85 10.40
CA ALA A 78 37.33 14.91 11.84
C ALA A 78 38.16 13.85 12.59
N TRP A 79 38.17 12.61 12.10
CA TRP A 79 39.01 11.54 12.65
C TRP A 79 40.51 11.88 12.58
N ALA A 80 41.01 12.34 11.43
CA ALA A 80 42.40 12.73 11.26
C ALA A 80 42.79 13.86 12.22
N SER A 81 41.89 14.83 12.42
CA SER A 81 42.09 15.93 13.37
C SER A 81 42.23 15.42 14.82
N LEU A 82 41.47 14.40 15.21
CA LEU A 82 41.64 13.76 16.53
C LEU A 82 43.00 13.10 16.68
N LYS A 83 43.48 12.39 15.64
CA LYS A 83 44.83 11.78 15.63
C LYS A 83 45.95 12.83 15.68
N MET A 84 45.75 13.99 15.04
CA MET A 84 46.67 15.13 15.10
C MET A 84 46.51 15.98 16.37
N ARG A 85 45.65 15.57 17.31
CA ARG A 85 45.33 16.29 18.56
C ARG A 85 44.81 17.72 18.34
N GLN A 86 44.03 17.94 17.29
CA GLN A 86 43.44 19.23 16.94
C GLN A 86 41.93 19.23 17.22
N TRP A 87 41.55 19.48 18.48
CA TRP A 87 40.14 19.48 18.92
C TRP A 87 39.24 20.44 18.14
N ALA A 88 39.70 21.67 17.91
CA ALA A 88 38.90 22.68 17.21
C ALA A 88 38.57 22.25 15.77
N LYS A 89 39.53 21.62 15.07
CA LYS A 89 39.29 21.10 13.71
C LYS A 89 38.37 19.88 13.72
N PHE A 90 38.49 19.00 14.72
CA PHE A 90 37.53 17.93 14.92
C PHE A 90 36.09 18.48 15.05
N GLN A 91 35.89 19.50 15.90
CA GLN A 91 34.56 20.11 16.07
C GLN A 91 34.03 20.75 14.79
N LEU A 92 34.90 21.44 14.05
CA LEU A 92 34.53 22.04 12.76
C LEU A 92 34.06 20.96 11.77
N PHE A 93 34.89 19.96 11.51
CA PHE A 93 34.58 18.93 10.51
C PHE A 93 33.38 18.06 10.93
N MET A 94 33.31 17.66 12.19
CA MET A 94 32.17 16.88 12.69
C MET A 94 30.88 17.71 12.70
N GLY A 95 30.97 19.01 13.01
CA GLY A 95 29.84 19.94 12.91
C GLY A 95 29.32 20.08 11.48
N ILE A 96 30.23 20.13 10.49
CA ILE A 96 29.84 20.14 9.07
C ILE A 96 29.10 18.84 8.72
N THR A 97 29.59 17.67 9.15
CA THR A 97 28.90 16.39 8.88
C THR A 97 27.47 16.39 9.43
N VAL A 98 27.28 16.80 10.68
CA VAL A 98 25.96 16.83 11.32
C VAL A 98 25.04 17.86 10.63
N ALA A 99 25.58 18.99 10.20
CA ALA A 99 24.82 19.98 9.43
C ALA A 99 24.39 19.44 8.05
N CYS A 100 25.28 18.75 7.33
CA CYS A 100 24.96 18.08 6.07
C CYS A 100 23.82 17.06 6.24
N ALA A 101 23.85 16.27 7.31
CA ALA A 101 22.78 15.33 7.64
C ALA A 101 21.43 16.03 7.83
N ALA A 102 21.41 17.14 8.58
CA ALA A 102 20.20 17.92 8.80
C ALA A 102 19.65 18.50 7.49
N ILE A 103 20.52 19.06 6.63
CA ILE A 103 20.13 19.60 5.32
C ILE A 103 19.53 18.50 4.44
N PHE A 104 20.17 17.34 4.38
CA PHE A 104 19.67 16.18 3.65
C PHE A 104 18.25 15.81 4.11
N MET A 105 18.03 15.71 5.43
CA MET A 105 16.72 15.38 6.00
C MET A 105 15.66 16.44 5.69
N VAL A 106 16.00 17.73 5.71
CA VAL A 106 15.09 18.82 5.34
C VAL A 106 14.66 18.70 3.87
N PHE A 107 15.62 18.50 2.96
CA PHE A 107 15.30 18.36 1.53
C PHE A 107 14.42 17.12 1.27
N LYS A 108 14.71 15.99 1.92
CA LYS A 108 13.87 14.80 1.83
C LYS A 108 12.49 15.00 2.43
N GLY A 109 12.37 15.71 3.55
CA GLY A 109 11.09 16.04 4.17
C GLY A 109 10.20 16.89 3.26
N ILE A 110 10.78 17.90 2.60
CA ILE A 110 10.06 18.73 1.62
C ILE A 110 9.58 17.87 0.44
N GLU A 111 10.46 17.04 -0.13
CA GLU A 111 10.11 16.18 -1.26
C GLU A 111 8.99 15.18 -0.90
N TYR A 112 9.05 14.58 0.29
CA TYR A 112 8.02 13.67 0.78
C TYR A 112 6.66 14.37 0.91
N ASN A 113 6.64 15.55 1.54
CA ASN A 113 5.40 16.30 1.72
C ASN A 113 4.71 16.59 0.39
N VAL A 114 5.45 17.05 -0.61
CA VAL A 114 4.92 17.29 -1.97
C VAL A 114 4.31 16.03 -2.58
N LYS A 115 4.95 14.88 -2.39
CA LYS A 115 4.48 13.60 -2.94
C LYS A 115 3.23 13.07 -2.24
N PHE A 116 3.09 13.24 -0.93
CA PHE A 116 1.92 12.77 -0.18
C PHE A 116 0.61 13.46 -0.61
N HIS A 117 0.69 14.67 -1.17
CA HIS A 117 -0.49 15.44 -1.63
C HIS A 117 -0.87 15.22 -3.09
N HIS A 118 -0.19 14.31 -3.79
CA HIS A 118 -0.34 14.11 -5.22
C HIS A 118 -1.04 12.79 -5.54
N GLN A 119 -1.84 12.78 -6.60
CA GLN A 119 -2.69 11.65 -6.99
C GLN A 119 -2.62 11.37 -8.48
N ALA A 120 -2.90 10.13 -8.85
CA ALA A 120 -3.13 9.74 -10.23
C ALA A 120 -4.34 8.83 -10.33
N ALA A 121 -5.03 8.89 -11.47
CA ALA A 121 -5.96 7.86 -11.88
C ALA A 121 -5.58 7.31 -13.25
N ARG A 122 -5.65 5.99 -13.36
CA ARG A 122 -5.63 5.28 -14.63
C ARG A 122 -7.06 5.07 -15.07
N LEU A 123 -7.36 5.45 -16.30
CA LEU A 123 -8.67 5.30 -16.89
C LEU A 123 -8.87 3.90 -17.50
N ALA A 124 -10.10 3.58 -17.88
CA ALA A 124 -10.50 2.32 -18.50
C ALA A 124 -9.77 2.05 -19.83
N ASP A 125 -9.43 3.11 -20.56
CA ASP A 125 -8.65 3.06 -21.80
C ASP A 125 -7.12 3.02 -21.58
N TYR A 126 -6.67 2.87 -20.32
CA TYR A 126 -5.27 2.87 -19.88
C TYR A 126 -4.54 4.21 -19.93
N SER A 127 -5.19 5.31 -20.33
CA SER A 127 -4.63 6.64 -20.15
C SER A 127 -4.52 7.01 -18.67
N VAL A 128 -3.57 7.87 -18.30
CA VAL A 128 -3.34 8.27 -16.91
C VAL A 128 -3.39 9.78 -16.79
N VAL A 129 -4.10 10.26 -15.77
CA VAL A 129 -4.14 11.66 -15.35
C VAL A 129 -3.50 11.78 -13.96
N GLU A 130 -2.56 12.72 -13.82
CA GLU A 130 -1.90 13.08 -12.55
C GLU A 130 -2.31 14.50 -12.14
N GLY A 131 -2.55 14.71 -10.85
CA GLY A 131 -2.91 16.01 -10.29
C GLY A 131 -3.34 15.92 -8.82
N HIS A 132 -4.22 16.84 -8.41
CA HIS A 132 -4.70 16.93 -7.03
C HIS A 132 -6.22 16.77 -6.93
N ILE A 133 -6.70 15.87 -6.07
CA ILE A 133 -8.13 15.55 -5.89
C ILE A 133 -8.72 16.25 -4.65
N ASP A 134 -7.86 16.67 -3.70
CA ASP A 134 -8.27 17.21 -2.38
C ASP A 134 -7.60 18.56 -2.04
N TYR A 135 -7.10 19.33 -3.02
CA TYR A 135 -6.34 20.56 -2.72
C TYR A 135 -7.27 21.72 -2.30
N GLU A 136 -7.75 21.69 -1.06
CA GLU A 136 -8.04 22.91 -0.33
C GLU A 136 -6.71 23.53 0.09
N ARG A 137 -6.36 24.65 -0.53
CA ARG A 137 -5.44 25.59 0.10
C ARG A 137 -6.21 26.37 1.16
N ALA A 138 -6.56 25.71 2.25
CA ALA A 138 -7.00 26.40 3.46
C ALA A 138 -5.74 26.99 4.10
N HIS A 139 -5.70 28.31 4.18
CA HIS A 139 -4.72 29.05 4.98
C HIS A 139 -4.99 28.91 6.50
N ASP A 140 -5.79 27.92 6.90
CA ASP A 140 -6.17 27.70 8.30
C ASP A 140 -5.27 26.62 8.90
N GLU A 141 -4.28 27.10 9.65
CA GLU A 141 -3.47 26.36 10.61
C GLU A 141 -4.36 25.77 11.71
N GLN A 142 -5.22 24.78 11.39
CA GLN A 142 -5.99 24.01 12.37
C GLN A 142 -6.65 22.76 11.78
N ALA A 143 -5.91 21.98 10.97
CA ALA A 143 -6.36 20.65 10.54
C ALA A 143 -5.28 19.58 10.80
N HIS A 144 -4.76 19.57 12.03
CA HIS A 144 -4.23 18.34 12.62
C HIS A 144 -5.22 17.89 13.68
N GLY A 145 -6.25 17.15 13.26
CA GLY A 145 -7.28 16.65 14.14
C GLY A 145 -8.30 15.85 13.35
N ASP A 146 -8.32 14.55 13.62
CA ASP A 146 -9.43 13.63 13.39
C ASP A 146 -9.78 13.28 11.93
N ASP A 147 -9.33 12.10 11.52
CA ASP A 147 -9.73 11.34 10.32
C ASP A 147 -11.23 10.89 10.36
N HIS A 148 -12.03 11.51 11.23
CA HIS A 148 -13.42 11.21 11.54
C HIS A 148 -14.23 12.52 11.71
N GLY A 149 -14.55 13.20 10.62
CA GLY A 149 -15.52 14.32 10.56
C GLY A 149 -15.85 14.61 9.10
N HIS A 150 -17.09 14.49 8.62
CA HIS A 150 -18.30 15.30 8.88
C HIS A 150 -18.20 16.72 8.35
N GLY A 151 -18.28 16.81 7.02
CA GLY A 151 -18.45 18.01 6.23
C GLY A 151 -18.16 17.63 4.79
N GLY A 152 -19.08 17.89 3.88
CA GLY A 152 -18.75 17.82 2.45
C GLY A 152 -17.69 18.87 2.19
N GLU A 153 -16.41 18.48 2.21
CA GLU A 153 -15.30 19.36 1.84
C GLU A 153 -15.59 19.87 0.44
N LYS A 154 -15.85 21.16 0.42
CA LYS A 154 -16.44 21.87 -0.70
C LYS A 154 -15.26 22.51 -1.41
N ILE A 155 -14.60 21.71 -2.25
CA ILE A 155 -13.42 22.10 -3.03
C ILE A 155 -13.80 23.12 -4.11
N LYS A 156 -12.88 24.01 -4.50
CA LYS A 156 -13.16 24.98 -5.59
C LYS A 156 -12.68 24.43 -6.94
N ASP A 157 -13.55 24.40 -7.94
CA ASP A 157 -13.24 24.02 -9.32
C ASP A 157 -12.41 25.08 -10.07
N ALA A 158 -12.07 24.77 -11.32
CA ALA A 158 -11.33 25.61 -12.26
C ALA A 158 -11.93 27.02 -12.45
N MET A 159 -13.23 27.14 -12.21
CA MET A 159 -14.03 28.33 -12.44
C MET A 159 -14.31 29.08 -11.13
N GLY A 160 -13.75 28.60 -10.01
CA GLY A 160 -13.96 29.14 -8.67
C GLY A 160 -15.28 28.70 -8.03
N ASN A 161 -16.05 27.81 -8.66
CA ASN A 161 -17.28 27.26 -8.09
C ASN A 161 -16.93 26.22 -7.04
N THR A 162 -17.79 26.13 -6.04
CA THR A 162 -17.64 25.13 -4.98
C THR A 162 -18.21 23.79 -5.45
N VAL A 163 -17.32 22.85 -5.78
CA VAL A 163 -17.61 21.45 -6.10
C VAL A 163 -17.45 20.57 -4.85
N GLU A 164 -18.04 19.39 -4.88
CA GLU A 164 -18.03 18.47 -3.75
C GLU A 164 -16.83 17.53 -3.82
N ALA A 165 -16.22 17.20 -2.68
CA ALA A 165 -15.10 16.28 -2.58
C ALA A 165 -15.34 14.94 -3.29
N ASN A 166 -14.25 14.38 -3.81
CA ASN A 166 -14.21 13.12 -4.56
C ASN A 166 -14.50 11.91 -3.66
N ARG A 167 -15.78 11.56 -3.55
CA ARG A 167 -16.31 10.44 -2.77
C ARG A 167 -17.23 9.58 -3.62
N HIS A 168 -17.28 8.28 -3.33
CA HIS A 168 -18.36 7.43 -3.82
C HIS A 168 -19.66 7.87 -3.16
N ARG A 169 -20.63 8.21 -3.99
CA ARG A 169 -21.98 8.54 -3.60
C ARG A 169 -22.85 7.35 -3.97
N ILE A 170 -23.54 6.81 -2.99
CA ILE A 170 -24.33 5.60 -3.15
C ILE A 170 -25.72 5.89 -2.62
N GLU A 171 -26.75 5.69 -3.44
CA GLU A 171 -28.14 5.74 -3.03
C GLU A 171 -28.56 4.37 -2.50
N VAL A 172 -28.52 4.22 -1.19
CA VAL A 172 -28.70 2.94 -0.51
C VAL A 172 -30.16 2.71 -0.15
N SER A 173 -30.66 1.55 -0.56
CA SER A 173 -32.00 1.06 -0.22
C SER A 173 -31.99 0.08 0.95
N GLU A 174 -30.94 -0.75 1.07
CA GLU A 174 -30.77 -1.70 2.17
C GLU A 174 -29.32 -1.70 2.66
N VAL A 175 -29.12 -1.84 3.97
CA VAL A 175 -27.79 -1.90 4.59
C VAL A 175 -27.73 -3.17 5.43
N THR A 176 -26.72 -4.00 5.19
CA THR A 176 -26.50 -5.23 5.94
C THR A 176 -25.19 -5.13 6.71
N PHE A 177 -25.25 -5.14 8.03
CA PHE A 177 -24.07 -5.07 8.90
C PHE A 177 -23.60 -6.48 9.29
N ASP A 178 -22.29 -6.75 9.17
CA ASP A 178 -21.65 -7.91 9.80
C ASP A 178 -21.50 -7.65 11.30
N LEU A 179 -22.27 -8.38 12.11
CA LEU A 179 -22.30 -8.17 13.56
C LEU A 179 -20.95 -8.47 14.22
N ALA A 180 -20.07 -9.27 13.61
CA ALA A 180 -18.77 -9.58 14.16
C ALA A 180 -17.73 -8.47 13.93
N ARG A 181 -17.91 -7.60 12.92
CA ARG A 181 -16.81 -6.74 12.40
C ARG A 181 -17.16 -5.31 12.00
N TYR A 182 -18.42 -4.87 12.09
CA TYR A 182 -18.81 -3.52 11.66
C TYR A 182 -17.99 -2.38 12.32
N TYR A 183 -17.77 -1.31 11.56
CA TYR A 183 -16.99 -0.15 11.97
C TYR A 183 -17.87 0.98 12.46
N LYS A 184 -17.77 1.29 13.76
CA LYS A 184 -18.63 2.26 14.46
C LYS A 184 -18.71 3.64 13.77
N PRO A 185 -17.61 4.28 13.34
CA PRO A 185 -17.68 5.59 12.70
C PRO A 185 -18.49 5.62 11.39
N TRP A 186 -18.54 4.52 10.63
CA TRP A 186 -19.37 4.45 9.43
C TRP A 186 -20.85 4.37 9.76
N VAL A 187 -21.21 3.65 10.82
CA VAL A 187 -22.59 3.63 11.32
C VAL A 187 -23.01 5.02 11.80
N GLU A 188 -22.16 5.70 12.57
CA GLU A 188 -22.40 7.09 13.02
C GLU A 188 -22.58 8.04 11.83
N THR A 189 -21.74 7.90 10.81
CA THR A 189 -21.84 8.69 9.57
C THR A 189 -23.14 8.43 8.83
N MET A 190 -23.51 7.16 8.68
CA MET A 190 -24.75 6.78 8.03
C MET A 190 -25.98 7.29 8.78
N LEU A 191 -25.97 7.24 10.12
CA LEU A 191 -27.04 7.78 10.95
C LEU A 191 -27.15 9.31 10.81
N ALA A 192 -26.02 10.03 10.79
CA ALA A 192 -26.00 11.47 10.57
C ALA A 192 -26.53 11.86 9.19
N GLU A 193 -26.16 11.12 8.14
CA GLU A 193 -26.69 11.32 6.78
C GLU A 193 -28.19 11.01 6.71
N ALA A 194 -28.63 9.95 7.38
CA ALA A 194 -30.04 9.56 7.46
C ALA A 194 -30.87 10.64 8.16
N GLU A 195 -30.39 11.18 9.28
CA GLU A 195 -31.03 12.30 9.98
C GLU A 195 -31.10 13.55 9.09
N ALA A 196 -29.99 13.93 8.45
CA ALA A 196 -29.93 15.10 7.57
C ALA A 196 -30.88 15.00 6.36
N GLN A 197 -31.09 13.79 5.84
CA GLN A 197 -31.96 13.54 4.68
C GLN A 197 -33.40 13.15 5.08
N GLY A 198 -33.69 13.03 6.38
CA GLY A 198 -34.97 12.56 6.89
C GLY A 198 -35.32 11.14 6.44
N VAL A 199 -34.33 10.25 6.40
CA VAL A 199 -34.48 8.82 6.08
C VAL A 199 -34.48 8.02 7.38
N GLN A 200 -35.43 7.09 7.52
CA GLN A 200 -35.41 6.13 8.62
C GLN A 200 -34.84 4.80 8.11
N LEU A 201 -33.89 4.24 8.86
CA LEU A 201 -33.36 2.90 8.65
C LEU A 201 -33.98 1.97 9.68
N THR A 202 -34.76 0.99 9.23
CA THR A 202 -35.49 0.07 10.11
C THR A 202 -35.12 -1.37 9.85
N LEU A 203 -35.11 -2.18 10.91
CA LEU A 203 -34.72 -3.58 10.83
C LEU A 203 -35.66 -4.36 9.89
N ALA A 204 -35.08 -5.04 8.90
CA ALA A 204 -35.83 -5.71 7.83
C ALA A 204 -36.54 -6.99 8.27
N THR A 205 -35.98 -7.68 9.27
CA THR A 205 -36.52 -8.91 9.84
C THR A 205 -36.24 -8.92 11.34
N GLY A 206 -37.25 -9.21 12.16
CA GLY A 206 -37.04 -9.41 13.59
C GLY A 206 -36.16 -10.62 13.88
N PHE A 207 -35.47 -10.59 15.02
CA PHE A 207 -34.62 -11.68 15.49
C PHE A 207 -35.05 -12.11 16.88
N ASP A 208 -35.35 -13.40 17.02
CA ASP A 208 -35.42 -14.04 18.33
C ASP A 208 -34.02 -14.56 18.69
N LEU A 209 -33.42 -13.93 19.72
CA LEU A 209 -32.08 -14.24 20.20
C LEU A 209 -32.11 -14.99 21.54
N ASN A 210 -33.20 -15.70 21.83
CA ASN A 210 -33.40 -16.46 23.05
C ASN A 210 -32.28 -17.48 23.34
N ARG A 211 -31.95 -17.63 24.64
CA ARG A 211 -30.93 -18.56 25.17
C ARG A 211 -31.60 -19.73 25.92
N PRO A 212 -31.03 -20.95 25.97
CA PRO A 212 -31.52 -22.01 26.84
C PRO A 212 -30.92 -21.84 28.24
N GLY A 213 -31.77 -21.76 29.27
CA GLY A 213 -31.36 -21.81 30.69
C GLY A 213 -31.47 -20.52 31.49
N ILE A 214 -32.00 -19.44 30.91
CA ILE A 214 -32.60 -18.31 31.63
C ILE A 214 -34.13 -18.53 31.54
N ALA A 215 -34.89 -18.12 32.55
CA ALA A 215 -36.35 -18.28 32.58
C ALA A 215 -36.97 -17.83 31.23
N GLU A 216 -38.03 -18.53 30.82
CA GLU A 216 -38.66 -18.50 29.49
C GLU A 216 -39.13 -17.13 28.96
N THR A 217 -38.89 -16.03 29.66
CA THR A 217 -39.28 -14.68 29.25
C THR A 217 -38.37 -13.65 29.94
N ASP A 218 -37.24 -13.32 29.32
CA ASP A 218 -36.75 -11.93 29.38
C ASP A 218 -37.28 -11.28 28.10
N GLU A 219 -38.29 -10.41 28.22
CA GLU A 219 -38.85 -9.62 27.10
C GLU A 219 -37.76 -8.79 26.37
N ASP A 220 -36.59 -8.65 26.99
CA ASP A 220 -35.48 -7.81 26.56
C ASP A 220 -34.64 -8.34 25.39
N LYS A 221 -34.90 -9.53 24.81
CA LYS A 221 -34.01 -10.11 23.76
C LYS A 221 -34.67 -10.52 22.45
N VAL A 222 -35.97 -10.28 22.29
CA VAL A 222 -36.61 -10.31 20.99
C VAL A 222 -36.49 -8.93 20.37
N VAL A 223 -35.84 -8.85 19.22
CA VAL A 223 -35.74 -7.60 18.46
C VAL A 223 -36.81 -7.66 17.38
N ALA A 224 -37.76 -6.72 17.44
CA ALA A 224 -38.89 -6.71 16.51
C ALA A 224 -38.48 -6.16 15.14
N GLU A 225 -39.14 -6.66 14.10
CA GLU A 225 -39.07 -6.03 12.77
C GLU A 225 -39.52 -4.57 12.86
N GLY A 226 -38.84 -3.68 12.14
CA GLY A 226 -39.16 -2.25 12.12
C GLY A 226 -38.46 -1.40 13.18
N GLU A 227 -37.68 -1.98 14.09
CA GLU A 227 -36.89 -1.20 15.07
C GLU A 227 -35.86 -0.32 14.36
N ALA A 228 -35.72 0.93 14.79
CA ALA A 228 -34.83 1.90 14.15
C ALA A 228 -33.36 1.57 14.39
N LEU A 229 -32.53 1.76 13.37
CA LEU A 229 -31.08 1.62 13.48
C LEU A 229 -30.54 2.53 14.58
N SER A 230 -29.83 1.93 15.53
CA SER A 230 -29.04 2.64 16.53
C SER A 230 -27.79 1.84 16.86
N LEU A 231 -26.77 2.53 17.38
CA LEU A 231 -25.55 1.87 17.86
C LEU A 231 -25.83 0.89 19.01
N ASP A 232 -26.76 1.25 19.90
CA ASP A 232 -27.15 0.41 21.03
C ASP A 232 -27.86 -0.87 20.55
N LEU A 233 -28.73 -0.75 19.55
CA LEU A 233 -29.37 -1.90 18.92
C LEU A 233 -28.34 -2.83 18.26
N LEU A 234 -27.41 -2.28 17.46
CA LEU A 234 -26.35 -3.07 16.83
C LEU A 234 -25.42 -3.74 17.86
N ALA A 235 -25.10 -3.05 18.96
CA ALA A 235 -24.31 -3.61 20.05
C ALA A 235 -25.04 -4.77 20.74
N LYS A 236 -26.33 -4.59 21.03
CA LYS A 236 -27.21 -5.61 21.62
C LYS A 236 -27.29 -6.86 20.73
N LEU A 237 -27.53 -6.66 19.42
CA LEU A 237 -27.58 -7.74 18.43
C LEU A 237 -26.24 -8.49 18.34
N ARG A 238 -25.12 -7.73 18.29
CA ARG A 238 -23.77 -8.31 18.26
C ARG A 238 -23.49 -9.16 19.49
N ASP A 239 -23.75 -8.64 20.68
CA ASP A 239 -23.40 -9.33 21.92
C ASP A 239 -24.17 -10.65 22.03
N ALA A 240 -25.45 -10.64 21.68
CA ALA A 240 -26.26 -11.85 21.59
C ALA A 240 -25.74 -12.85 20.52
N HIS A 241 -25.36 -12.37 19.33
CA HIS A 241 -24.76 -13.22 18.29
C HIS A 241 -23.46 -13.88 18.77
N LEU A 242 -22.55 -13.11 19.37
CA LEU A 242 -21.25 -13.61 19.84
C LEU A 242 -21.39 -14.63 20.96
N GLU A 243 -22.35 -14.44 21.86
CA GLU A 243 -22.65 -15.41 22.92
C GLU A 243 -23.24 -16.70 22.36
N ASN A 244 -24.22 -16.63 21.44
CA ASN A 244 -24.82 -17.80 20.80
C ASN A 244 -23.76 -18.59 20.03
N ARG A 245 -22.91 -17.89 19.27
CA ARG A 245 -21.77 -18.49 18.57
C ARG A 245 -20.78 -19.14 19.55
N GLY A 246 -20.49 -18.49 20.68
CA GLY A 246 -19.64 -19.04 21.73
C GLY A 246 -20.22 -20.30 22.38
N PHE A 247 -21.53 -20.32 22.63
CA PHE A 247 -22.26 -21.48 23.12
C PHE A 247 -22.24 -22.63 22.10
N ASN A 248 -22.60 -22.36 20.86
CA ASN A 248 -22.61 -23.33 19.77
C ASN A 248 -21.21 -23.89 19.51
N ALA A 249 -20.14 -23.10 19.57
CA ALA A 249 -18.76 -23.58 19.45
C ALA A 249 -18.38 -24.57 20.58
N LYS A 250 -18.78 -24.30 21.83
CA LYS A 250 -18.59 -25.21 22.97
C LYS A 250 -19.36 -26.51 22.76
N LYS A 251 -20.63 -26.41 22.33
CA LYS A 251 -21.47 -27.59 22.03
C LYS A 251 -20.90 -28.40 20.87
N ARG A 252 -20.52 -27.77 19.76
CA ARG A 252 -19.89 -28.42 18.61
C ARG A 252 -18.67 -29.24 19.03
N THR A 253 -17.83 -28.67 19.88
CA THR A 253 -16.67 -29.37 20.44
C THR A 253 -17.08 -30.60 21.28
N ALA A 254 -18.12 -30.46 22.12
CA ALA A 254 -18.61 -31.57 22.93
C ALA A 254 -19.21 -32.71 22.09
N TYR A 255 -20.05 -32.37 21.10
CA TYR A 255 -20.63 -33.36 20.17
C TYR A 255 -19.54 -34.04 19.32
N LEU A 256 -18.55 -33.30 18.81
CA LEU A 256 -17.42 -33.91 18.11
C LEU A 256 -16.63 -34.88 19.01
N ARG A 257 -16.41 -34.55 20.29
CA ARG A 257 -15.76 -35.47 21.23
C ARG A 257 -16.55 -36.74 21.44
N GLU A 258 -17.88 -36.63 21.55
CA GLU A 258 -18.76 -37.78 21.69
C GLU A 258 -18.75 -38.65 20.42
N ALA A 259 -18.84 -38.02 19.26
CA ALA A 259 -18.76 -38.70 17.97
C ALA A 259 -17.43 -39.47 17.81
N TRP A 260 -16.32 -38.87 18.24
CA TRP A 260 -15.03 -39.56 18.32
C TRP A 260 -14.98 -40.67 19.38
N SER A 261 -15.73 -40.54 20.48
CA SER A 261 -15.86 -41.58 21.51
C SER A 261 -16.54 -42.82 20.93
N ILE A 262 -17.68 -42.63 20.25
CA ILE A 262 -18.44 -43.68 19.54
C ILE A 262 -17.54 -44.37 18.51
N LYS A 263 -16.87 -43.60 17.63
CA LYS A 263 -15.99 -44.19 16.61
C LYS A 263 -14.82 -44.96 17.20
N LYS A 264 -14.22 -44.47 18.29
CA LYS A 264 -13.13 -45.18 19.00
C LYS A 264 -13.61 -46.46 19.67
N ALA A 265 -14.81 -46.47 20.23
CA ALA A 265 -15.41 -47.66 20.83
C ALA A 265 -15.60 -48.75 19.76
N GLU A 266 -16.18 -48.40 18.60
CA GLU A 266 -16.33 -49.33 17.47
C GLU A 266 -14.98 -49.91 17.01
N VAL A 267 -13.97 -49.04 16.83
CA VAL A 267 -12.64 -49.47 16.37
C VAL A 267 -12.00 -50.46 17.35
N LYS A 268 -12.20 -50.24 18.66
CA LYS A 268 -11.67 -51.13 19.71
C LYS A 268 -12.44 -52.46 19.75
N GLU A 269 -13.76 -52.40 19.66
CA GLU A 269 -14.64 -53.58 19.73
C GLU A 269 -14.45 -54.50 18.51
N LYS A 270 -14.47 -53.93 17.30
CA LYS A 270 -14.31 -54.68 16.04
C LYS A 270 -12.85 -54.87 15.63
N ASN A 271 -11.89 -54.42 16.43
CA ASN A 271 -10.45 -54.46 16.17
C ASN A 271 -10.06 -53.96 14.75
N LEU A 272 -10.67 -52.86 14.30
CA LEU A 272 -10.57 -52.37 12.91
C LEU A 272 -9.17 -51.89 12.50
N LEU A 273 -8.26 -51.73 13.48
CA LEU A 273 -6.86 -51.35 13.26
C LEU A 273 -5.88 -52.51 13.59
N GLY A 274 -6.38 -53.73 13.79
CA GLY A 274 -5.56 -54.90 14.10
C GLY A 274 -4.83 -55.47 12.88
N GLU A 275 -3.90 -56.41 13.12
CA GLU A 275 -3.15 -57.09 12.05
C GLU A 275 -4.06 -57.87 11.09
N ALA A 276 -5.17 -58.43 11.57
CA ALA A 276 -6.13 -59.16 10.73
C ALA A 276 -6.81 -58.24 9.69
N ALA A 277 -7.15 -57.01 10.06
CA ALA A 277 -7.72 -56.03 9.15
C ALA A 277 -6.69 -55.55 8.11
N PHE A 278 -5.45 -55.34 8.55
CA PHE A 278 -4.34 -55.03 7.65
C PHE A 278 -4.07 -56.15 6.64
N ALA A 279 -4.06 -57.41 7.10
CA ALA A 279 -3.88 -58.60 6.28
C ALA A 279 -4.95 -58.74 5.19
N SER A 280 -6.20 -58.38 5.52
CA SER A 280 -7.33 -58.45 4.59
C SER A 280 -7.23 -57.42 3.48
N GLU A 281 -6.82 -56.18 3.78
CA GLU A 281 -6.69 -55.13 2.75
C GLU A 281 -5.37 -55.22 1.97
N PHE A 282 -4.31 -55.77 2.57
CA PHE A 282 -2.98 -55.90 1.97
C PHE A 282 -2.43 -57.33 2.09
N PRO A 283 -2.97 -58.30 1.32
CA PRO A 283 -2.55 -59.70 1.41
C PRO A 283 -1.06 -59.94 1.10
N LYS A 284 -0.48 -59.14 0.20
CA LYS A 284 0.95 -59.22 -0.18
C LYS A 284 1.90 -58.64 0.87
N ALA A 285 1.40 -58.01 1.93
CA ALA A 285 2.26 -57.44 2.97
C ALA A 285 3.07 -58.50 3.75
N PHE A 286 2.67 -59.77 3.68
CA PHE A 286 3.39 -60.90 4.28
C PHE A 286 4.58 -61.39 3.45
N GLU A 287 4.72 -60.91 2.20
CA GLU A 287 5.88 -61.18 1.33
C GLU A 287 7.02 -60.18 1.57
N LEU A 288 6.75 -59.09 2.31
CA LEU A 288 7.73 -58.05 2.65
C LEU A 288 8.64 -58.47 3.80
N SER A 289 9.84 -57.87 3.88
CA SER A 289 10.69 -58.03 5.05
C SER A 289 10.00 -57.48 6.32
N PRO A 290 10.35 -57.98 7.53
CA PRO A 290 9.70 -57.54 8.77
C PRO A 290 9.71 -56.02 8.97
N GLU A 291 10.82 -55.37 8.63
CA GLU A 291 10.98 -53.92 8.78
C GLU A 291 10.12 -53.12 7.78
N GLU A 292 9.98 -53.61 6.56
CA GLU A 292 9.12 -53.01 5.53
C GLU A 292 7.64 -53.21 5.83
N ARG A 293 7.28 -54.38 6.38
CA ARG A 293 5.93 -54.69 6.83
C ARG A 293 5.50 -53.78 7.98
N ASP A 294 6.37 -53.54 8.95
CA ASP A 294 6.07 -52.64 10.08
C ASP A 294 5.87 -51.19 9.61
N LYS A 295 6.71 -50.72 8.66
CA LYS A 295 6.55 -49.40 8.03
C LYS A 295 5.24 -49.33 7.23
N ALA A 296 4.88 -50.38 6.49
CA ALA A 296 3.64 -50.45 5.72
C ALA A 296 2.40 -50.48 6.63
N TYR A 297 2.44 -51.26 7.71
CA TYR A 297 1.38 -51.32 8.72
C TYR A 297 1.19 -49.96 9.43
N ALA A 298 2.28 -49.28 9.80
CA ALA A 298 2.22 -47.94 10.38
C ALA A 298 1.60 -46.91 9.42
N ARG A 299 1.97 -46.94 8.13
CA ARG A 299 1.40 -46.07 7.09
C ARG A 299 -0.08 -46.36 6.84
N TRP A 300 -0.46 -47.63 6.75
CA TRP A 300 -1.85 -48.05 6.62
C TRP A 300 -2.69 -47.58 7.80
N LYS A 301 -2.21 -47.80 9.04
CA LYS A 301 -2.89 -47.37 10.26
C LYS A 301 -3.07 -45.86 10.33
N ALA A 302 -2.09 -45.09 9.86
CA ALA A 302 -2.22 -43.63 9.72
C ALA A 302 -3.28 -43.24 8.68
N GLY A 303 -3.30 -43.91 7.51
CA GLY A 303 -4.32 -43.70 6.47
C GLY A 303 -5.73 -44.05 6.94
N MET A 304 -5.90 -45.16 7.67
CA MET A 304 -7.19 -45.56 8.25
C MET A 304 -7.69 -44.56 9.28
N ARG A 305 -6.81 -44.02 10.14
CA ARG A 305 -7.18 -42.94 11.07
C ARG A 305 -7.61 -41.66 10.35
N ALA A 306 -7.03 -41.34 9.20
CA ALA A 306 -7.45 -40.20 8.38
C ALA A 306 -8.85 -40.44 7.77
N ARG A 307 -9.15 -41.65 7.27
CA ARG A 307 -10.50 -42.03 6.80
C ARG A 307 -11.53 -41.96 7.92
N MET A 308 -11.18 -42.36 9.14
CA MET A 308 -12.09 -42.25 10.29
C MET A 308 -12.50 -40.80 10.58
N ALA A 309 -11.65 -39.82 10.29
CA ALA A 309 -12.02 -38.41 10.47
C ALA A 309 -13.13 -37.95 9.52
N THR A 310 -13.30 -38.62 8.35
CA THR A 310 -14.39 -38.35 7.42
C THR A 310 -15.70 -39.09 7.77
N ASP A 311 -15.63 -40.10 8.64
CA ASP A 311 -16.79 -40.84 9.14
C ASP A 311 -17.48 -40.16 10.33
N VAL A 312 -16.86 -39.14 10.91
CA VAL A 312 -17.31 -38.50 12.15
C VAL A 312 -17.84 -37.11 11.85
N SER A 313 -19.09 -36.84 12.25
CA SER A 313 -19.69 -35.50 12.20
C SER A 313 -20.34 -35.14 13.54
N ILE A 314 -20.83 -33.91 13.65
CA ILE A 314 -21.56 -33.44 14.85
C ILE A 314 -22.97 -34.04 14.95
N ALA A 315 -23.51 -34.55 13.84
CA ALA A 315 -24.86 -35.07 13.75
C ALA A 315 -24.87 -36.59 13.91
N SER A 316 -23.96 -37.27 13.22
CA SER A 316 -23.88 -38.72 13.19
C SER A 316 -22.45 -39.24 12.94
N VAL A 317 -22.25 -40.51 13.27
CA VAL A 317 -21.03 -41.28 12.98
C VAL A 317 -21.37 -42.39 12.00
N LYS A 318 -20.61 -42.50 10.91
CA LYS A 318 -20.71 -43.62 9.96
C LYS A 318 -19.99 -44.84 10.53
N MET A 319 -20.73 -45.93 10.69
CA MET A 319 -20.25 -47.20 11.23
C MET A 319 -19.63 -48.07 10.11
N ALA A 320 -18.83 -49.07 10.50
CA ALA A 320 -18.12 -49.94 9.57
C ALA A 320 -19.03 -50.82 8.69
N ASP A 321 -20.27 -51.06 9.13
CA ASP A 321 -21.31 -51.76 8.35
C ASP A 321 -22.06 -50.82 7.38
N GLY A 322 -21.72 -49.53 7.36
CA GLY A 322 -22.36 -48.51 6.54
C GLY A 322 -23.58 -47.85 7.17
N SER A 323 -24.00 -48.27 8.38
CA SER A 323 -25.06 -47.59 9.13
C SER A 323 -24.59 -46.27 9.73
N PHE A 324 -25.53 -45.42 10.15
CA PHE A 324 -25.24 -44.16 10.83
C PHE A 324 -25.79 -44.19 12.25
N GLU A 325 -24.96 -43.82 13.22
CA GLU A 325 -25.34 -43.66 14.61
C GLU A 325 -25.43 -42.17 14.96
N ASP A 326 -26.57 -41.73 15.50
CA ASP A 326 -26.78 -40.34 15.89
C ASP A 326 -25.92 -39.96 17.10
N VAL A 327 -25.29 -38.79 17.04
CA VAL A 327 -24.54 -38.24 18.15
C VAL A 327 -25.49 -37.48 19.08
N LYS A 328 -25.69 -38.00 20.29
CA LYS A 328 -26.57 -37.39 21.29
C LYS A 328 -25.82 -37.08 22.58
N LEU A 329 -26.11 -35.94 23.18
CA LEU A 329 -25.67 -35.60 24.53
C LEU A 329 -26.91 -35.36 25.39
N LYS A 330 -27.07 -36.14 26.46
CA LYS A 330 -28.28 -36.12 27.31
C LYS A 330 -29.57 -36.27 26.48
N ASP A 331 -29.59 -37.26 25.60
CA ASP A 331 -30.70 -37.63 24.71
C ASP A 331 -31.13 -36.57 23.67
N LYS A 332 -30.34 -35.51 23.50
CA LYS A 332 -30.60 -34.45 22.53
C LYS A 332 -29.53 -34.39 21.44
N THR A 333 -29.95 -34.16 20.21
CA THR A 333 -29.11 -33.89 19.05
C THR A 333 -28.57 -32.46 19.08
N TYR A 334 -27.52 -32.18 18.30
CA TYR A 334 -26.95 -30.84 18.22
C TYR A 334 -27.99 -29.81 17.72
N THR A 335 -28.82 -30.16 16.75
CA THR A 335 -29.84 -29.28 16.16
C THR A 335 -30.94 -28.87 17.14
N GLU A 336 -31.24 -29.71 18.13
CA GLU A 336 -32.25 -29.41 19.17
C GLU A 336 -31.75 -28.47 20.27
N ILE A 337 -30.43 -28.27 20.36
CA ILE A 337 -29.80 -27.42 21.39
C ILE A 337 -29.14 -26.19 20.76
N ALA A 338 -28.75 -26.26 19.49
CA ALA A 338 -28.07 -25.18 18.79
C ALA A 338 -28.92 -23.92 18.79
N LEU A 339 -28.27 -22.79 19.09
CA LEU A 339 -28.93 -21.49 19.11
C LEU A 339 -28.90 -20.82 17.74
N PRO A 340 -29.92 -20.00 17.42
CA PRO A 340 -29.90 -19.22 16.19
C PRO A 340 -28.72 -18.25 16.20
N GLU A 341 -27.96 -18.26 15.12
CA GLU A 341 -26.86 -17.32 14.86
C GLU A 341 -27.29 -16.39 13.72
N ALA A 342 -27.36 -15.08 13.97
CA ALA A 342 -27.54 -14.07 12.93
C ALA A 342 -26.20 -13.37 12.69
N PRO A 343 -25.33 -13.85 11.77
CA PRO A 343 -24.02 -13.24 11.55
C PRO A 343 -24.11 -11.83 10.96
N ALA A 344 -25.22 -11.52 10.29
CA ALA A 344 -25.48 -10.23 9.70
C ALA A 344 -26.94 -9.80 9.91
N VAL A 345 -27.18 -8.50 9.90
CA VAL A 345 -28.51 -7.90 10.10
C VAL A 345 -28.76 -6.83 9.04
N THR A 346 -29.93 -6.88 8.41
CA THR A 346 -30.31 -5.98 7.32
C THR A 346 -31.28 -4.92 7.81
N PHE A 347 -31.04 -3.68 7.43
CA PHE A 347 -31.89 -2.52 7.64
C PHE A 347 -32.38 -1.99 6.29
N LYS A 348 -33.66 -1.65 6.19
CA LYS A 348 -34.27 -1.04 5.02
C LYS A 348 -34.38 0.47 5.21
N ALA A 349 -34.03 1.22 4.19
CA ALA A 349 -34.22 2.66 4.16
C ALA A 349 -35.66 2.99 3.73
N SER A 350 -36.30 3.95 4.40
CA SER A 350 -37.65 4.41 4.05
C SER A 350 -37.74 5.04 2.65
N LYS A 351 -36.62 5.57 2.15
CA LYS A 351 -36.35 6.03 0.78
C LYS A 351 -34.84 5.88 0.54
N PRO A 352 -34.35 5.85 -0.72
CA PRO A 352 -32.92 5.76 -0.98
C PRO A 352 -32.12 6.81 -0.18
N LEU A 353 -31.16 6.34 0.61
CA LEU A 353 -30.29 7.16 1.44
C LEU A 353 -28.99 7.42 0.69
N LEU A 354 -28.68 8.69 0.40
CA LEU A 354 -27.38 9.04 -0.18
C LEU A 354 -26.30 8.97 0.90
N VAL A 355 -25.40 8.00 0.80
CA VAL A 355 -24.21 7.90 1.66
C VAL A 355 -22.95 8.20 0.87
N ARG A 356 -21.95 8.76 1.57
CA ARG A 356 -20.71 9.23 0.95
C ARG A 356 -19.50 8.54 1.58
N TYR A 357 -18.78 7.74 0.79
CA TYR A 357 -17.58 7.03 1.23
C TYR A 357 -16.35 7.46 0.44
N LYS A 358 -15.18 7.46 1.09
CA LYS A 358 -13.91 7.64 0.38
C LYS A 358 -13.69 6.41 -0.52
N SER A 359 -12.95 6.55 -1.64
CA SER A 359 -12.64 5.41 -2.54
C SER A 359 -12.12 4.18 -1.77
N HIS A 360 -11.32 4.41 -0.74
CA HIS A 360 -10.67 3.35 0.01
C HIS A 360 -11.55 2.55 0.97
N ASP A 361 -12.77 3.01 1.25
CA ASP A 361 -13.67 2.39 2.22
C ASP A 361 -14.55 1.34 1.53
N VAL A 362 -14.75 1.51 0.22
CA VAL A 362 -15.47 0.60 -0.67
C VAL A 362 -14.50 -0.43 -1.23
N ILE A 363 -14.81 -1.72 -1.10
CA ILE A 363 -14.01 -2.83 -1.66
C ILE A 363 -14.48 -3.15 -3.07
N THR A 364 -15.78 -3.08 -3.32
CA THR A 364 -16.33 -3.47 -4.62
C THR A 364 -15.91 -2.47 -5.68
N ASP A 365 -15.36 -2.98 -6.79
CA ASP A 365 -15.03 -2.16 -7.94
C ASP A 365 -16.27 -1.37 -8.40
N TYR A 366 -16.04 -0.12 -8.81
CA TYR A 366 -17.11 0.70 -9.34
C TYR A 366 -17.61 0.10 -10.65
N ALA A 367 -18.90 -0.22 -10.71
CA ALA A 367 -19.54 -0.70 -11.92
C ALA A 367 -20.96 -0.15 -11.99
N VAL A 368 -21.31 0.45 -13.12
CA VAL A 368 -22.65 0.99 -13.36
C VAL A 368 -23.67 -0.16 -13.34
N GLY A 369 -24.75 0.00 -12.59
CA GLY A 369 -25.77 -1.03 -12.40
C GLY A 369 -25.41 -2.13 -11.39
N ASN A 370 -24.20 -2.10 -10.80
CA ASN A 370 -23.92 -2.93 -9.64
C ASN A 370 -24.69 -2.40 -8.45
N THR A 371 -25.56 -3.24 -7.90
CA THR A 371 -26.38 -2.89 -6.73
C THR A 371 -25.83 -3.42 -5.43
N ASP A 372 -24.84 -4.33 -5.47
CA ASP A 372 -24.26 -4.97 -4.29
C ASP A 372 -22.85 -4.39 -4.02
N ILE A 373 -22.79 -3.44 -3.08
CA ILE A 373 -21.57 -2.69 -2.76
C ILE A 373 -21.10 -3.10 -1.36
N ALA A 374 -19.83 -3.47 -1.20
CA ALA A 374 -19.27 -3.89 0.08
C ALA A 374 -18.25 -2.88 0.60
N LEU A 375 -18.32 -2.60 1.89
CA LEU A 375 -17.34 -1.80 2.62
C LEU A 375 -16.29 -2.70 3.30
N ARG A 376 -15.15 -2.12 3.72
CA ARG A 376 -14.04 -2.91 4.30
C ARG A 376 -14.30 -3.63 5.60
N ASP A 377 -15.30 -3.20 6.35
CA ASP A 377 -15.69 -3.81 7.62
C ASP A 377 -16.63 -5.01 7.43
N GLY A 378 -16.99 -5.33 6.17
CA GLY A 378 -17.96 -6.38 5.83
C GLY A 378 -19.40 -5.87 5.70
N THR A 379 -19.67 -4.59 5.94
CA THR A 379 -20.99 -3.99 5.70
C THR A 379 -21.31 -4.03 4.20
N ALA A 380 -22.46 -4.60 3.86
CA ALA A 380 -22.98 -4.62 2.50
C ALA A 380 -24.07 -3.57 2.34
N LEU A 381 -23.96 -2.76 1.29
CA LEU A 381 -24.90 -1.74 0.88
C LEU A 381 -25.57 -2.21 -0.40
N LYS A 382 -26.90 -2.19 -0.40
CA LYS A 382 -27.70 -2.46 -1.58
C LYS A 382 -28.24 -1.16 -2.16
N GLY A 383 -27.78 -0.77 -3.34
CA GLY A 383 -28.12 0.53 -3.90
C GLY A 383 -27.34 0.85 -5.16
N GLU A 384 -27.69 1.94 -5.82
CA GLU A 384 -27.02 2.38 -7.04
C GLU A 384 -26.01 3.48 -6.74
N TYR A 385 -24.92 3.51 -7.50
CA TYR A 385 -24.02 4.66 -7.46
C TYR A 385 -24.71 5.89 -8.04
N ALA A 386 -24.71 6.98 -7.28
CA ALA A 386 -25.02 8.31 -7.80
C ALA A 386 -23.80 8.91 -8.51
N ASP A 387 -23.97 10.03 -9.21
CA ASP A 387 -22.88 10.73 -9.87
C ASP A 387 -21.74 11.02 -8.87
N SER A 388 -20.62 10.33 -9.10
CA SER A 388 -19.45 10.29 -8.23
C SER A 388 -18.19 10.68 -9.02
N ALA A 389 -18.34 11.54 -10.02
CA ALA A 389 -17.24 11.96 -10.87
C ALA A 389 -16.03 12.46 -10.06
N MET A 390 -14.84 12.16 -10.56
CA MET A 390 -13.57 12.57 -9.98
C MET A 390 -13.11 13.91 -10.56
N HIS A 391 -13.03 14.92 -9.71
CA HIS A 391 -12.52 16.24 -10.00
C HIS A 391 -11.00 16.27 -9.75
N PHE A 392 -10.23 16.37 -10.84
CA PHE A 392 -8.80 16.62 -10.81
C PHE A 392 -8.53 18.11 -10.94
N HIS A 393 -7.87 18.67 -9.93
CA HIS A 393 -7.40 20.04 -9.91
C HIS A 393 -5.92 20.10 -10.22
N TYR A 394 -5.53 21.15 -10.94
CA TYR A 394 -4.15 21.38 -11.32
C TYR A 394 -3.51 20.15 -11.97
N VAL A 395 -4.16 19.62 -13.00
CA VAL A 395 -3.67 18.45 -13.74
C VAL A 395 -2.31 18.78 -14.32
N ASP A 396 -1.30 18.06 -13.85
CA ASP A 396 0.10 18.36 -14.09
C ASP A 396 0.87 17.12 -14.60
N GLY A 397 0.14 16.06 -14.95
CA GLY A 397 0.61 14.97 -15.78
C GLY A 397 -0.51 14.35 -16.60
N ILE A 398 -0.25 14.11 -17.88
CA ILE A 398 -1.10 13.31 -18.77
C ILE A 398 -0.18 12.29 -19.45
N ASP A 399 -0.46 11.00 -19.29
CA ASP A 399 0.39 9.91 -19.75
C ASP A 399 -0.42 8.89 -20.56
N PHE A 400 -0.09 8.76 -21.84
CA PHE A 400 -0.70 7.80 -22.77
C PHE A 400 0.18 6.57 -23.02
N GLN A 401 1.34 6.47 -22.38
CA GLN A 401 2.31 5.41 -22.69
C GLN A 401 1.74 4.01 -22.51
N HIS A 402 0.90 3.79 -21.48
CA HIS A 402 0.29 2.48 -21.26
C HIS A 402 -0.75 2.14 -22.33
N LEU A 403 -1.59 3.11 -22.68
CA LEU A 403 -2.55 2.99 -23.78
C LEU A 403 -1.82 2.64 -25.08
N VAL A 404 -0.70 3.30 -25.37
CA VAL A 404 0.12 3.03 -26.55
C VAL A 404 0.70 1.62 -26.53
N MET A 405 1.27 1.17 -25.42
CA MET A 405 1.78 -0.20 -25.31
C MET A 405 0.68 -1.24 -25.61
N ILE A 406 -0.51 -1.05 -25.04
CA ILE A 406 -1.66 -1.95 -25.28
C ILE A 406 -2.14 -1.87 -26.75
N ALA A 407 -2.10 -0.69 -27.36
CA ALA A 407 -2.44 -0.51 -28.78
C ALA A 407 -1.42 -1.22 -29.69
N GLU A 408 -0.13 -1.06 -29.42
CA GLU A 408 0.95 -1.70 -30.17
C GLU A 408 0.89 -3.24 -30.05
N GLU A 409 0.64 -3.78 -28.84
CA GLU A 409 0.41 -5.22 -28.63
C GLU A 409 -0.78 -5.74 -29.47
N LYS A 410 -1.80 -4.90 -29.67
CA LYS A 410 -2.97 -5.18 -30.51
C LYS A 410 -2.75 -4.88 -31.99
N ASN A 411 -1.55 -4.46 -32.41
CA ASN A 411 -1.23 -3.98 -33.76
C ASN A 411 -2.13 -2.81 -34.24
N GLN A 412 -2.50 -1.93 -33.32
CA GLN A 412 -3.23 -0.68 -33.60
C GLN A 412 -2.27 0.51 -33.65
N ASP A 413 -2.61 1.53 -34.45
CA ASP A 413 -1.80 2.76 -34.52
C ASP A 413 -1.89 3.54 -33.18
N PRO A 414 -0.76 3.80 -32.51
CA PRO A 414 -0.71 4.57 -31.26
C PRO A 414 -1.43 5.91 -31.32
N LEU A 415 -1.31 6.66 -32.42
CA LEU A 415 -1.88 8.00 -32.53
C LEU A 415 -3.40 7.94 -32.69
N VAL A 416 -3.90 6.91 -33.37
CA VAL A 416 -5.35 6.66 -33.50
C VAL A 416 -5.92 6.25 -32.16
N ALA A 417 -5.25 5.34 -31.44
CA ALA A 417 -5.69 4.91 -30.11
C ALA A 417 -5.76 6.10 -29.12
N ILE A 418 -4.79 7.01 -29.16
CA ILE A 418 -4.82 8.23 -28.32
C ILE A 418 -5.94 9.17 -28.76
N ALA A 419 -6.16 9.37 -30.06
CA ALA A 419 -7.25 10.21 -30.56
C ALA A 419 -8.64 9.66 -30.17
N GLU A 420 -8.77 8.33 -30.04
CA GLU A 420 -9.98 7.65 -29.57
C GLU A 420 -10.09 7.56 -28.04
N SER A 421 -9.03 7.94 -27.30
CA SER A 421 -9.04 7.94 -25.83
C SER A 421 -10.10 8.87 -25.27
N TRP A 422 -10.65 8.52 -24.11
CA TRP A 422 -11.67 9.31 -23.43
C TRP A 422 -11.15 10.73 -23.14
N LEU A 423 -9.89 10.83 -22.67
CA LEU A 423 -9.27 12.12 -22.35
C LEU A 423 -9.21 13.07 -23.55
N VAL A 424 -8.85 12.60 -24.73
CA VAL A 424 -8.75 13.48 -25.92
C VAL A 424 -10.12 13.74 -26.54
N LYS A 425 -11.00 12.74 -26.56
CA LYS A 425 -12.31 12.85 -27.22
C LYS A 425 -13.30 13.72 -26.44
N GLU A 426 -13.36 13.55 -25.12
CA GLU A 426 -14.37 14.18 -24.27
C GLU A 426 -13.87 15.48 -23.59
N ASN A 427 -12.56 15.76 -23.63
CA ASN A 427 -11.99 16.97 -23.04
C ASN A 427 -11.29 17.88 -24.09
N PRO A 428 -11.94 18.98 -24.50
CA PRO A 428 -11.37 19.90 -25.49
C PRO A 428 -10.02 20.52 -25.08
N ILE A 429 -9.82 20.76 -23.78
CA ILE A 429 -8.56 21.32 -23.28
C ILE A 429 -7.43 20.30 -23.45
N VAL A 430 -7.69 19.03 -23.14
CA VAL A 430 -6.70 17.96 -23.34
C VAL A 430 -6.43 17.72 -24.83
N ALA A 431 -7.45 17.80 -25.67
CA ALA A 431 -7.28 17.72 -27.12
C ALA A 431 -6.36 18.82 -27.66
N GLU A 432 -6.57 20.07 -27.23
CA GLU A 432 -5.70 21.20 -27.59
C GLU A 432 -4.26 21.00 -27.08
N LEU A 433 -4.08 20.56 -25.84
CA LEU A 433 -2.77 20.26 -25.27
C LEU A 433 -2.06 19.15 -26.06
N TRP A 434 -2.79 18.11 -26.43
CA TRP A 434 -2.27 17.00 -27.23
C TRP A 434 -1.84 17.45 -28.63
N GLU A 435 -2.63 18.29 -29.31
CA GLU A 435 -2.26 18.86 -30.61
C GLU A 435 -0.98 19.70 -30.53
N LYS A 436 -0.87 20.56 -29.50
CA LYS A 436 0.36 21.33 -29.22
C LYS A 436 1.55 20.42 -28.98
N HIS A 437 1.34 19.33 -28.24
CA HIS A 437 2.39 18.35 -27.97
C HIS A 437 2.84 17.63 -29.24
N GLN A 438 1.92 17.17 -30.08
CA GLN A 438 2.25 16.53 -31.36
C GLN A 438 3.04 17.46 -32.29
N LYS A 439 2.69 18.75 -32.35
CA LYS A 439 3.47 19.75 -33.10
C LYS A 439 4.90 19.85 -32.57
N ALA A 440 5.07 19.92 -31.25
CA ALA A 440 6.39 19.95 -30.62
C ALA A 440 7.20 18.68 -30.88
N VAL A 441 6.58 17.50 -30.78
CA VAL A 441 7.24 16.21 -31.07
C VAL A 441 7.68 16.13 -32.53
N GLY A 442 6.84 16.56 -33.48
CA GLY A 442 7.20 16.59 -34.90
C GLY A 442 8.38 17.52 -35.20
N GLN A 443 8.52 18.65 -34.50
CA GLN A 443 9.70 19.51 -34.59
C GLN A 443 10.93 18.86 -33.93
N LEU A 444 10.75 18.20 -32.79
CA LEU A 444 11.81 17.48 -32.10
C LEU A 444 12.39 16.35 -32.97
N GLU A 445 11.54 15.61 -33.69
CA GLU A 445 11.98 14.60 -34.66
C GLU A 445 12.84 15.17 -35.77
N LYS A 446 12.46 16.35 -36.30
CA LYS A 446 13.26 17.07 -37.29
C LYS A 446 14.60 17.49 -36.71
N ASN A 447 14.63 18.13 -35.54
CA ASN A 447 15.86 18.57 -34.87
C ASN A 447 16.82 17.40 -34.61
N LEU A 448 16.29 16.23 -34.20
CA LEU A 448 17.09 15.02 -33.98
C LEU A 448 17.63 14.46 -35.30
N THR A 449 16.80 14.40 -36.34
CA THR A 449 17.20 13.88 -37.65
C THR A 449 18.22 14.78 -38.32
N GLU A 450 18.06 16.10 -38.24
CA GLU A 450 19.01 17.09 -38.79
C GLU A 450 20.37 17.02 -38.06
N HIS A 451 20.38 16.81 -36.75
CA HIS A 451 21.61 16.76 -35.98
C HIS A 451 22.35 15.42 -36.05
N TYR A 452 21.64 14.29 -35.95
CA TYR A 452 22.25 12.95 -35.87
C TYR A 452 22.25 12.20 -37.22
N GLY A 453 21.42 12.61 -38.17
CA GLY A 453 21.24 11.98 -39.46
C GLY A 453 20.58 10.60 -39.39
N PHE A 454 20.70 9.87 -40.48
CA PHE A 454 20.16 8.52 -40.65
C PHE A 454 21.23 7.45 -40.42
N GLU A 455 20.77 6.23 -40.16
CA GLU A 455 21.57 5.02 -40.21
C GLU A 455 22.13 4.78 -41.62
N LYS A 456 22.95 3.73 -41.77
CA LYS A 456 23.58 3.38 -43.06
C LYS A 456 22.57 3.09 -44.19
N ASP A 457 21.33 2.76 -43.83
CA ASP A 457 20.23 2.53 -44.77
C ASP A 457 19.67 3.82 -45.40
N GLY A 458 20.00 4.99 -44.84
CA GLY A 458 19.50 6.29 -45.28
C GLY A 458 18.01 6.53 -45.00
N VAL A 459 17.34 5.64 -44.27
CA VAL A 459 15.89 5.70 -44.01
C VAL A 459 15.60 5.74 -42.51
N THR A 460 16.34 4.98 -41.70
CA THR A 460 16.09 4.89 -40.26
C THR A 460 16.81 6.03 -39.54
N PRO A 461 16.13 6.92 -38.79
CA PRO A 461 16.81 7.96 -38.01
C PRO A 461 17.70 7.35 -36.94
N LYS A 462 18.92 7.86 -36.75
CA LYS A 462 19.83 7.36 -35.69
C LYS A 462 19.28 7.60 -34.28
N ARG A 463 18.50 8.67 -34.12
CA ARG A 463 17.84 9.01 -32.86
C ARG A 463 16.42 9.44 -33.14
N VAL A 464 15.51 8.92 -32.32
CA VAL A 464 14.11 9.30 -32.28
C VAL A 464 13.78 9.83 -30.88
N PRO A 465 12.74 10.67 -30.73
CA PRO A 465 12.25 11.06 -29.42
C PRO A 465 11.93 9.82 -28.58
N THR A 466 12.18 9.90 -27.27
CA THR A 466 11.93 8.77 -26.38
C THR A 466 10.42 8.51 -26.25
N HIS A 467 10.03 7.32 -25.81
CA HIS A 467 8.62 6.96 -25.60
C HIS A 467 7.91 7.98 -24.68
N LYS A 468 8.60 8.40 -23.61
CA LYS A 468 8.15 9.48 -22.72
C LYS A 468 7.96 10.81 -23.45
N ASP A 469 8.89 11.22 -24.31
CA ASP A 469 8.79 12.50 -25.03
C ASP A 469 7.63 12.52 -26.03
N ARG A 470 7.18 11.36 -26.52
CA ARG A 470 6.12 11.22 -27.52
C ARG A 470 4.71 11.16 -26.92
N TYR A 471 4.58 10.49 -25.78
CA TYR A 471 3.26 10.05 -25.28
C TYR A 471 2.96 10.51 -23.85
N ARG A 472 3.86 11.26 -23.20
CA ARG A 472 3.63 11.83 -21.86
C ARG A 472 3.90 13.33 -21.85
N MET A 473 2.92 14.07 -21.35
CA MET A 473 3.04 15.48 -20.99
C MET A 473 3.22 15.60 -19.48
N GLY A 474 4.38 16.09 -19.04
CA GLY A 474 4.60 16.47 -17.65
C GLY A 474 4.16 17.91 -17.38
N TRP A 475 4.24 18.32 -16.11
CA TRP A 475 3.76 19.64 -15.70
C TRP A 475 4.49 20.78 -16.41
N GLN A 476 5.75 20.58 -16.80
CA GLN A 476 6.56 21.61 -17.46
C GLN A 476 6.07 21.89 -18.88
N GLU A 477 5.74 20.82 -19.60
CA GLU A 477 5.17 20.86 -20.94
C GLU A 477 3.74 21.42 -20.87
N ILE A 478 2.91 20.92 -19.93
CA ILE A 478 1.53 21.41 -19.75
C ILE A 478 1.53 22.91 -19.46
N ALA A 479 2.34 23.39 -18.50
CA ALA A 479 2.42 24.82 -18.19
C ALA A 479 2.87 25.65 -19.39
N TYR A 480 3.79 25.13 -20.23
CA TYR A 480 4.22 25.81 -21.46
C TYR A 480 3.07 25.90 -22.47
N TYR A 481 2.37 24.80 -22.72
CA TYR A 481 1.26 24.74 -23.68
C TYR A 481 0.02 25.53 -23.23
N MET A 482 -0.20 25.66 -21.92
CA MET A 482 -1.29 26.49 -21.38
C MET A 482 -1.04 28.00 -21.58
N GLU A 483 0.21 28.43 -21.74
CA GLU A 483 0.60 29.83 -21.94
C GLU A 483 0.91 30.16 -23.41
N THR A 484 1.11 29.15 -24.26
CA THR A 484 1.56 29.31 -25.64
C THR A 484 0.46 28.92 -26.64
N PRO A 485 0.05 29.83 -27.54
CA PRO A 485 -0.81 29.52 -28.67
C PRO A 485 -0.22 28.43 -29.59
N LEU A 486 -1.06 27.62 -30.24
CA LEU A 486 -0.63 26.48 -31.06
C LEU A 486 0.37 26.89 -32.17
N ASP A 487 0.16 28.03 -32.82
CA ASP A 487 1.04 28.56 -33.87
C ASP A 487 2.44 28.91 -33.36
N GLN A 488 2.57 29.32 -32.09
CA GLN A 488 3.82 29.72 -31.44
C GLN A 488 4.56 28.58 -30.72
N VAL A 489 4.02 27.35 -30.73
CA VAL A 489 4.72 26.20 -30.17
C VAL A 489 5.96 25.88 -31.01
N GLU A 490 7.13 26.08 -30.40
CA GLU A 490 8.42 25.83 -31.03
C GLU A 490 9.40 25.09 -30.10
N VAL A 491 10.10 24.10 -30.66
CA VAL A 491 11.28 23.48 -30.05
C VAL A 491 12.50 24.25 -30.52
N GLY A 492 13.15 24.99 -29.61
CA GLY A 492 14.31 25.81 -29.96
C GLY A 492 15.40 25.03 -30.70
N GLU A 493 16.05 25.67 -31.67
CA GLU A 493 17.09 25.05 -32.50
C GLU A 493 18.17 24.37 -31.64
N GLY A 494 18.52 23.13 -31.99
CA GLY A 494 19.50 22.33 -31.26
C GLY A 494 19.04 21.82 -29.88
N LYS A 495 17.76 21.97 -29.52
CA LYS A 495 17.16 21.30 -28.36
C LYS A 495 16.65 19.91 -28.74
N PHE A 496 16.89 18.94 -27.86
CA PHE A 496 16.53 17.54 -28.03
C PHE A 496 15.52 17.06 -26.98
N SER A 497 14.61 17.95 -26.56
CA SER A 497 13.51 17.64 -25.65
C SER A 497 12.29 18.50 -25.99
N PRO A 498 11.07 18.09 -25.62
CA PRO A 498 9.88 18.94 -25.73
C PRO A 498 10.08 20.31 -25.06
N PRO A 499 9.34 21.36 -25.51
CA PRO A 499 9.45 22.69 -24.94
C PRO A 499 8.93 22.68 -23.51
N LYS A 500 9.70 23.33 -22.63
CA LYS A 500 9.47 23.33 -21.19
C LYS A 500 9.58 24.73 -20.65
N VAL A 501 8.73 25.05 -19.69
CA VAL A 501 8.92 26.25 -18.88
C VAL A 501 10.22 26.18 -18.10
N THR A 502 10.90 27.33 -17.98
CA THR A 502 12.08 27.44 -17.10
C THR A 502 11.61 27.38 -15.65
N MET A 503 12.23 26.50 -14.86
CA MET A 503 11.92 26.32 -13.45
C MET A 503 12.65 27.35 -12.59
N LYS A 504 11.95 27.87 -11.58
CA LYS A 504 12.61 28.56 -10.46
C LYS A 504 13.28 27.53 -9.55
N LEU A 505 14.31 27.95 -8.81
CA LEU A 505 15.01 27.08 -7.86
C LEU A 505 14.04 26.37 -6.90
N SER A 506 13.04 27.09 -6.37
CA SER A 506 12.02 26.52 -5.48
C SER A 506 11.21 25.40 -6.13
N GLU A 507 10.93 25.49 -7.42
CA GLU A 507 10.12 24.49 -8.15
C GLU A 507 10.89 23.20 -8.39
N HIS A 508 12.24 23.26 -8.40
CA HIS A 508 13.05 22.06 -8.43
C HIS A 508 12.86 21.19 -7.19
N PHE A 509 12.49 21.79 -6.05
CA PHE A 509 12.28 21.08 -4.79
C PHE A 509 10.82 20.82 -4.48
N LYS A 510 9.94 21.78 -4.81
CA LYS A 510 8.53 21.76 -4.39
C LYS A 510 7.55 21.33 -5.48
N GLY A 511 8.01 21.15 -6.71
CA GLY A 511 7.12 21.00 -7.86
C GLY A 511 6.61 22.37 -8.37
N PRO A 512 5.63 22.37 -9.28
CA PRO A 512 5.12 23.61 -9.89
C PRO A 512 4.52 24.56 -8.85
N ASN A 513 4.69 25.87 -9.08
CA ASN A 513 3.92 26.86 -8.34
C ASN A 513 2.56 27.09 -9.00
N TYR A 514 1.52 26.46 -8.42
CA TYR A 514 0.14 26.53 -8.89
C TYR A 514 -0.53 27.91 -8.75
N GLU A 515 0.09 28.90 -8.09
CA GLU A 515 -0.43 30.29 -8.08
C GLU A 515 -0.03 31.08 -9.33
N ILE A 516 1.13 30.75 -9.89
CA ILE A 516 1.74 31.51 -10.97
C ILE A 516 1.49 30.81 -12.30
N ARG A 517 1.52 29.48 -12.30
CA ARG A 517 1.36 28.66 -13.51
C ARG A 517 -0.08 28.20 -13.66
N LYS A 518 -0.54 28.15 -14.91
CA LYS A 518 -1.89 27.68 -15.26
C LYS A 518 -1.87 26.19 -15.55
N PHE A 519 -2.85 25.47 -15.01
CA PHE A 519 -3.05 24.05 -15.23
C PHE A 519 -4.53 23.77 -15.52
N PRO A 520 -4.84 22.75 -16.34
CA PRO A 520 -6.22 22.33 -16.56
C PRO A 520 -6.82 21.69 -15.32
N HIS A 521 -8.14 21.73 -15.24
CA HIS A 521 -8.93 20.98 -14.28
C HIS A 521 -9.84 20.06 -15.07
N ILE A 522 -9.93 18.79 -14.68
CA ILE A 522 -10.62 17.74 -15.45
C ILE A 522 -11.61 17.06 -14.51
N VAL A 523 -12.83 16.85 -14.99
CA VAL A 523 -13.84 16.05 -14.30
C VAL A 523 -13.98 14.74 -15.04
N VAL A 524 -13.63 13.64 -14.39
CA VAL A 524 -13.64 12.29 -14.96
C VAL A 524 -14.82 11.51 -14.39
N PRO A 525 -15.80 11.05 -15.19
CA PRO A 525 -16.85 10.16 -14.73
C PRO A 525 -16.25 8.93 -14.04
N ARG A 526 -16.86 8.49 -12.94
CA ARG A 526 -16.27 7.40 -12.14
C ARG A 526 -16.20 6.06 -12.91
N GLU A 527 -17.10 5.85 -13.87
CA GLU A 527 -17.10 4.70 -14.78
C GLU A 527 -15.87 4.61 -15.67
N GLU A 528 -15.24 5.75 -15.97
CA GLU A 528 -14.02 5.81 -16.77
C GLU A 528 -12.77 5.56 -15.92
N VAL A 529 -12.89 5.54 -14.59
CA VAL A 529 -11.75 5.36 -13.69
C VAL A 529 -11.57 3.88 -13.38
N ALA A 530 -10.52 3.28 -13.94
CA ALA A 530 -10.18 1.88 -13.67
C ALA A 530 -9.44 1.71 -12.34
N LEU A 531 -8.52 2.62 -12.01
CA LEU A 531 -7.73 2.60 -10.78
C LEU A 531 -7.41 4.02 -10.34
N ASP A 532 -7.75 4.40 -9.11
CA ASP A 532 -7.28 5.62 -8.47
C ASP A 532 -6.21 5.30 -7.41
N SER A 533 -5.14 6.11 -7.38
CA SER A 533 -4.05 5.90 -6.45
C SER A 533 -3.48 7.23 -5.97
N LYS A 534 -3.45 7.42 -4.63
CA LYS A 534 -2.64 8.49 -4.03
C LYS A 534 -1.17 8.05 -4.06
N PHE A 535 -0.25 8.99 -4.24
CA PHE A 535 1.20 8.73 -4.22
C PHE A 535 1.72 8.45 -2.80
N THR A 536 1.18 7.41 -2.17
CA THR A 536 1.47 6.99 -0.80
C THR A 536 1.79 5.49 -0.77
N PRO A 537 2.50 5.01 0.26
CA PRO A 537 2.92 3.61 0.35
C PRO A 537 1.77 2.59 0.32
N LYS A 538 0.57 3.00 0.75
CA LYS A 538 -0.58 2.09 0.88
C LYS A 538 -1.23 1.75 -0.46
N TRP A 539 -1.08 2.62 -1.47
CA TRP A 539 -1.92 2.63 -2.67
C TRP A 539 -1.15 2.37 -3.96
N ASN A 540 0.18 2.33 -3.91
CA ASN A 540 1.01 2.21 -5.08
C ASN A 540 2.29 1.46 -4.75
N THR A 541 2.53 0.35 -5.43
CA THR A 541 3.69 -0.52 -5.21
C THR A 541 5.02 0.21 -5.40
N TYR A 542 5.13 1.12 -6.39
CA TYR A 542 6.31 1.95 -6.59
C TYR A 542 6.54 2.87 -5.38
N TYR A 543 5.52 3.60 -4.93
CA TYR A 543 5.67 4.49 -3.78
C TYR A 543 5.88 3.70 -2.48
N ALA A 544 5.28 2.52 -2.34
CA ALA A 544 5.49 1.63 -1.20
C ALA A 544 6.96 1.29 -1.01
N ILE A 545 7.61 0.79 -2.06
CA ILE A 545 9.01 0.41 -1.99
C ILE A 545 9.94 1.63 -1.97
N TYR A 546 9.61 2.71 -2.67
CA TYR A 546 10.33 3.98 -2.60
C TYR A 546 10.38 4.52 -1.17
N PHE A 547 9.24 4.69 -0.52
CA PHE A 547 9.16 5.22 0.85
C PHE A 547 9.74 4.26 1.88
N THR A 548 9.61 2.94 1.66
CA THR A 548 10.24 1.95 2.54
C THR A 548 11.76 2.05 2.50
N ILE A 549 12.37 2.01 1.31
CA ILE A 549 13.82 2.05 1.16
C ILE A 549 14.39 3.40 1.60
N THR A 550 13.80 4.51 1.11
CA THR A 550 14.30 5.85 1.42
C THR A 550 13.99 6.26 2.86
N GLY A 551 12.88 5.78 3.44
CA GLY A 551 12.54 5.98 4.85
C GLY A 551 13.45 5.21 5.80
N LEU A 552 13.73 3.93 5.51
CA LEU A 552 14.73 3.16 6.24
C LEU A 552 16.11 3.81 6.16
N HIS A 553 16.53 4.25 4.98
CA HIS A 553 17.78 5.00 4.84
C HIS A 553 17.76 6.30 5.66
N GLY A 554 16.67 7.07 5.65
CA GLY A 554 16.50 8.26 6.47
C GLY A 554 16.64 7.97 7.98
N LEU A 555 16.09 6.86 8.47
CA LEU A 555 16.28 6.41 9.85
C LEU A 555 17.77 6.13 10.16
N HIS A 556 18.50 5.55 9.22
CA HIS A 556 19.95 5.34 9.37
C HIS A 556 20.72 6.66 9.40
N VAL A 557 20.38 7.64 8.55
CA VAL A 557 20.95 8.99 8.57
C VAL A 557 20.71 9.66 9.92
N ILE A 558 19.48 9.61 10.43
CA ILE A 558 19.12 10.17 11.75
C ILE A 558 19.92 9.47 12.87
N GLY A 559 19.94 8.13 12.88
CA GLY A 559 20.67 7.35 13.89
C GLY A 559 22.17 7.66 13.88
N GLY A 560 22.78 7.72 12.69
CA GLY A 560 24.17 8.12 12.51
C GLY A 560 24.44 9.54 13.00
N ALA A 561 23.58 10.49 12.63
CA ALA A 561 23.71 11.89 13.01
C ALA A 561 23.59 12.09 14.53
N ILE A 562 22.73 11.33 15.21
CA ILE A 562 22.62 11.33 16.68
C ILE A 562 23.94 10.83 17.30
N VAL A 563 24.51 9.73 16.81
CA VAL A 563 25.77 9.18 17.34
C VAL A 563 26.95 10.13 17.08
N LEU A 564 27.06 10.69 15.88
CA LEU A 564 28.10 11.66 15.53
C LEU A 564 27.94 12.98 16.31
N GLY A 565 26.70 13.45 16.46
CA GLY A 565 26.36 14.60 17.31
C GLY A 565 26.73 14.35 18.77
N TYR A 566 26.50 13.14 19.29
CA TYR A 566 26.95 12.77 20.63
C TYR A 566 28.48 12.90 20.79
N TYR A 567 29.26 12.47 19.80
CA TYR A 567 30.72 12.65 19.83
C TYR A 567 31.12 14.13 19.78
N LEU A 568 30.41 14.95 18.99
CA LEU A 568 30.65 16.39 18.90
C LEU A 568 30.42 17.12 20.23
N PHE A 569 29.27 16.88 20.88
CA PHE A 569 28.87 17.62 22.08
C PHE A 569 29.41 17.04 23.39
N PHE A 570 29.53 15.71 23.50
CA PHE A 570 29.93 15.03 24.74
C PHE A 570 31.32 14.40 24.69
N GLY A 571 31.99 14.41 23.54
CA GLY A 571 33.32 13.82 23.36
C GLY A 571 34.46 14.51 24.12
N ARG A 572 34.27 15.75 24.58
CA ARG A 572 35.35 16.56 25.17
C ARG A 572 36.03 15.90 26.37
N LYS A 573 35.23 15.36 27.31
CA LYS A 573 35.78 14.68 28.50
C LYS A 573 36.61 13.45 28.10
N MET A 574 36.15 12.70 27.10
CA MET A 574 36.84 11.52 26.60
C MET A 574 38.14 11.91 25.89
N TYR A 575 38.11 12.95 25.06
CA TYR A 575 39.28 13.48 24.37
C TYR A 575 40.39 13.92 25.34
N LEU A 576 40.03 14.63 26.41
CA LEU A 576 41.00 15.09 27.42
C LEU A 576 41.60 13.94 28.23
N SER A 577 40.82 12.88 28.48
CA SER A 577 41.29 11.73 29.26
C SER A 577 42.17 10.80 28.42
N ASN A 578 41.69 10.44 27.23
CA ASN A 578 42.43 9.63 26.27
C ASN A 578 41.93 9.91 24.83
N PRO A 579 42.69 10.70 24.05
CA PRO A 579 42.31 11.05 22.67
C PRO A 579 42.09 9.85 21.76
N GLU A 580 42.83 8.75 21.98
CA GLU A 580 42.74 7.53 21.17
C GLU A 580 41.37 6.85 21.31
N TRP A 581 40.74 6.94 22.48
CA TRP A 581 39.42 6.36 22.69
C TRP A 581 38.34 7.05 21.85
N LEU A 582 38.38 8.39 21.78
CA LEU A 582 37.45 9.13 20.95
C LEU A 582 37.74 8.90 19.47
N ALA A 583 39.02 8.90 19.07
CA ALA A 583 39.40 8.63 17.69
C ALA A 583 38.91 7.25 17.22
N ASN A 584 39.06 6.20 18.02
CA ASN A 584 38.58 4.86 17.68
C ASN A 584 37.05 4.78 17.60
N ARG A 585 36.31 5.52 18.44
CA ARG A 585 34.84 5.59 18.37
C ARG A 585 34.34 6.36 17.16
N VAL A 586 35.01 7.48 16.83
CA VAL A 586 34.71 8.26 15.63
C VAL A 586 35.05 7.48 14.37
N GLU A 587 36.09 6.65 14.38
CA GLU A 587 36.38 5.72 13.27
C GLU A 587 35.23 4.72 13.06
N VAL A 588 34.76 4.08 14.14
CA VAL A 588 33.64 3.12 14.08
C VAL A 588 32.34 3.80 13.64
N GLY A 589 32.03 4.98 14.19
CA GLY A 589 30.87 5.77 13.75
C GLY A 589 31.01 6.28 12.32
N GLY A 590 32.23 6.56 11.87
CA GLY A 590 32.52 6.96 10.50
C GLY A 590 32.36 5.83 9.50
N LEU A 591 32.75 4.59 9.85
CA LEU A 591 32.47 3.40 9.02
C LEU A 591 30.97 3.23 8.77
N PHE A 592 30.15 3.43 9.80
CA PHE A 592 28.69 3.45 9.66
C PHE A 592 28.24 4.59 8.73
N TRP A 593 28.74 5.80 8.93
CA TRP A 593 28.39 6.96 8.10
C TRP A 593 28.72 6.76 6.62
N HIS A 594 29.91 6.23 6.31
CA HIS A 594 30.31 5.89 4.94
C HIS A 594 29.38 4.86 4.30
N PHE A 595 28.88 3.90 5.07
CA PHE A 595 27.90 2.94 4.59
C PHE A 595 26.56 3.58 4.26
N VAL A 596 26.08 4.50 5.12
CA VAL A 596 24.85 5.27 4.84
C VAL A 596 24.97 5.97 3.49
N ASP A 597 26.09 6.64 3.23
CA ASP A 597 26.33 7.33 1.95
C ASP A 597 26.37 6.34 0.77
N LEU A 598 26.98 5.17 0.94
CA LEU A 598 27.01 4.11 -0.08
C LEU A 598 25.60 3.66 -0.45
N VAL A 599 24.70 3.43 0.52
CA VAL A 599 23.30 3.05 0.24
C VAL A 599 22.62 4.12 -0.63
N TRP A 600 22.86 5.40 -0.36
CA TRP A 600 22.28 6.49 -1.16
C TRP A 600 22.82 6.54 -2.59
N ILE A 601 24.10 6.26 -2.80
CA ILE A 601 24.71 6.18 -4.13
C ILE A 601 24.00 5.14 -5.01
N PHE A 602 23.44 4.08 -4.44
CA PHE A 602 22.61 3.11 -5.17
C PHE A 602 21.14 3.53 -5.25
N ALA A 603 20.57 4.07 -4.17
CA ALA A 603 19.17 4.50 -4.15
C ALA A 603 18.89 5.63 -5.16
N PHE A 604 19.81 6.59 -5.32
CA PHE A 604 19.63 7.72 -6.23
C PHE A 604 19.44 7.27 -7.70
N PRO A 605 20.36 6.50 -8.33
CA PRO A 605 20.16 6.04 -9.71
C PRO A 605 18.89 5.19 -9.87
N ILE A 606 18.62 4.30 -8.92
CA ILE A 606 17.49 3.36 -8.97
C ILE A 606 16.12 4.07 -9.03
N PHE A 607 15.97 5.19 -8.30
CA PHE A 607 14.69 5.90 -8.20
C PHE A 607 14.62 7.18 -9.04
N TYR A 608 15.73 7.88 -9.25
CA TYR A 608 15.74 9.19 -9.93
C TYR A 608 16.16 9.11 -11.40
N LEU A 609 16.95 8.09 -11.80
CA LEU A 609 17.52 8.02 -13.15
C LEU A 609 16.92 6.91 -14.00
N MET A 610 16.65 5.75 -13.38
CA MET A 610 15.87 4.68 -13.96
C MET A 610 14.40 5.01 -13.82
#